data_AF-A0A8I1QE28-F1
#
_entry.id   AF-A0A8I1QE28-F1
#
_cell.length_a   1.000
_cell.length_b   1.000
_cell.length_c   1.000
_cell.angle_alpha   90.00
_cell.angle_beta   90.00
_cell.angle_gamma   90.00
#
_symmetry.space_group_name_H-M   'P 1'
#
loop_
_entity.id
_entity.type
_entity.pdbx_description
1 polymer ?
#
loop_
_entity_poly.entity_id
_entity_poly.type
_entity_poly.pdbx_seq_one_letter_code
_entity_poly.pdbx_strand_id
1 'polypeptide(L)'
;MSTSSITEAARKRIDRLFLSFTAFYGQLWRSQFKNEEFIEFMKNEWANALNHVEDNFLQEALTHCRNKKEFPPTLPQFIELCRDAKKRTAFREKANYKKSRPEVAALHLEKIKAMLK
;
A
#
# COMPACT_ATOMS: atom_id res chain seq x y z
N MET A 1 7.73 -15.41 -24.24
CA MET A 1 7.52 -14.59 -23.02
C MET A 1 6.11 -14.86 -22.56
N SER A 2 5.94 -15.55 -21.44
CA SER A 2 4.62 -15.99 -20.96
C SER A 2 3.85 -14.78 -20.44
N THR A 3 2.94 -14.23 -21.24
CA THR A 3 1.91 -13.33 -20.74
C THR A 3 0.96 -14.15 -19.88
N SER A 4 1.21 -14.20 -18.57
CA SER A 4 0.22 -14.70 -17.62
C SER A 4 -1.08 -13.94 -17.88
N SER A 5 -2.10 -14.67 -18.30
CA SER A 5 -3.46 -14.14 -18.45
C SER A 5 -3.84 -13.43 -17.16
N ILE A 6 -3.92 -12.10 -17.21
CA ILE A 6 -4.39 -11.29 -16.09
C ILE A 6 -5.80 -11.77 -15.77
N THR A 7 -6.07 -12.07 -14.50
CA THR A 7 -7.38 -12.57 -14.10
C THR A 7 -8.43 -11.48 -14.23
N GLU A 8 -9.67 -11.87 -14.47
CA GLU A 8 -10.79 -10.92 -14.57
C GLU A 8 -10.97 -10.10 -13.29
N ALA A 9 -10.69 -10.70 -12.13
CA ALA A 9 -10.68 -10.00 -10.86
C ALA A 9 -9.61 -8.90 -10.81
N ALA A 10 -8.40 -9.16 -11.32
CA ALA A 10 -7.33 -8.18 -11.37
C ALA A 10 -7.65 -7.01 -12.32
N ARG A 11 -8.27 -7.29 -13.48
CA ARG A 11 -8.75 -6.23 -14.38
C ARG A 11 -9.76 -5.31 -13.69
N LYS A 12 -10.82 -5.88 -13.10
CA LYS A 12 -11.85 -5.11 -12.37
C LYS A 12 -11.27 -4.29 -11.22
N ARG A 13 -10.24 -4.83 -10.55
CA ARG A 13 -9.52 -4.14 -9.49
C ARG A 13 -8.79 -2.89 -10.00
N ILE A 14 -8.11 -2.98 -11.15
CA ILE A 14 -7.44 -1.84 -11.77
C ILE A 14 -8.44 -0.84 -12.36
N ASP A 15 -9.55 -1.29 -12.93
CA ASP A 15 -10.60 -0.39 -13.41
C ASP A 15 -11.12 0.51 -12.28
N ARG A 16 -11.39 -0.07 -11.10
CA ARG A 16 -11.80 0.68 -9.91
C ARG A 16 -10.73 1.70 -9.47
N LEU A 17 -9.46 1.34 -9.58
CA LEU A 17 -8.34 2.23 -9.28
C LEU A 17 -8.30 3.41 -10.25
N PHE A 18 -8.42 3.16 -11.56
CA PHE A 18 -8.45 4.21 -12.59
C PHE A 18 -9.67 5.12 -12.44
N LEU A 19 -10.83 4.57 -12.08
CA LEU A 19 -12.02 5.35 -11.76
C LEU A 19 -11.80 6.23 -10.52
N SER A 20 -11.12 5.71 -9.49
CA SER A 20 -10.77 6.49 -8.29
C SER A 20 -9.87 7.66 -8.64
N PHE A 21 -8.82 7.45 -9.46
CA PHE A 21 -7.97 8.55 -9.92
C PHE A 21 -8.69 9.54 -10.83
N THR A 22 -9.61 9.07 -11.66
CA THR A 22 -10.48 9.95 -12.44
C THR A 22 -11.33 10.83 -11.52
N ALA A 23 -11.84 10.30 -10.41
CA ALA A 23 -12.59 11.07 -9.43
C ALA A 23 -11.72 12.06 -8.64
N PHE A 24 -10.47 11.70 -8.32
CA PHE A 24 -9.57 12.56 -7.52
C PHE A 24 -8.95 13.69 -8.35
N TYR A 25 -8.52 13.39 -9.58
CA TYR A 25 -7.68 14.28 -10.37
C TYR A 25 -8.37 14.78 -11.65
N GLY A 26 -9.53 14.23 -12.01
CA GLY A 26 -10.34 14.69 -13.14
C GLY A 26 -9.57 14.72 -14.46
N GLN A 27 -9.49 15.92 -15.05
CA GLN A 27 -8.84 16.13 -16.35
C GLN A 27 -7.33 15.85 -16.32
N LEU A 28 -6.64 16.04 -15.18
CA LEU A 28 -5.20 15.77 -15.07
C LEU A 28 -4.87 14.28 -15.23
N TRP A 29 -5.79 13.41 -14.83
CA TRP A 29 -5.66 11.97 -15.06
C TRP A 29 -6.09 11.59 -16.48
N ARG A 30 -7.27 12.06 -16.91
CA ARG A 30 -7.82 11.73 -18.25
C ARG A 30 -6.90 12.17 -19.39
N SER A 31 -6.29 13.34 -19.28
CA SER A 31 -5.41 13.88 -20.33
C SER A 31 -4.13 13.07 -20.57
N GLN A 32 -3.74 12.17 -19.64
CA GLN A 32 -2.59 11.28 -19.83
C GLN A 32 -2.86 10.17 -20.84
N PHE A 33 -4.12 9.87 -21.13
CA PHE A 33 -4.51 8.77 -21.98
C PHE A 33 -5.28 9.27 -23.20
N LYS A 34 -4.61 9.31 -24.35
CA LYS A 34 -5.17 9.89 -25.59
C LYS A 34 -5.87 8.85 -26.47
N ASN A 35 -5.54 7.58 -26.32
CA ASN A 35 -6.11 6.50 -27.14
C ASN A 35 -6.51 5.33 -26.25
N GLU A 36 -7.51 4.57 -26.69
CA GLU A 36 -8.11 3.49 -25.91
C GLU A 36 -7.18 2.26 -25.80
N GLU A 37 -6.39 1.99 -26.83
CA GLU A 37 -5.39 0.92 -26.83
C GLU A 37 -4.31 1.14 -25.75
N PHE A 38 -3.85 2.37 -25.59
CA PHE A 38 -2.88 2.76 -24.56
C PHE A 38 -3.50 2.73 -23.17
N ILE A 39 -4.79 3.06 -23.03
CA ILE A 39 -5.50 2.85 -21.75
C ILE A 39 -5.46 1.38 -21.37
N GLU A 40 -5.79 0.49 -22.31
CA GLU A 40 -5.80 -0.95 -22.06
C GLU A 40 -4.40 -1.49 -21.76
N PHE A 41 -3.39 -1.07 -22.53
CA PHE A 41 -1.99 -1.37 -22.25
C PHE A 41 -1.59 -0.93 -20.84
N MET A 42 -1.91 0.31 -20.46
CA MET A 42 -1.57 0.85 -19.14
C MET A 42 -2.31 0.10 -18.02
N LYS A 43 -3.58 -0.26 -18.20
CA LYS A 43 -4.30 -1.09 -17.22
C LYS A 43 -3.65 -2.44 -17.03
N ASN A 44 -3.20 -3.08 -18.11
CA ASN A 44 -2.50 -4.36 -18.05
C ASN A 44 -1.15 -4.25 -17.31
N GLU A 45 -0.38 -3.19 -17.58
CA GLU A 45 0.87 -2.93 -16.85
C GLU A 45 0.63 -2.67 -15.35
N TRP A 46 -0.39 -1.89 -15.01
CA TRP A 46 -0.77 -1.66 -13.62
C TRP A 46 -1.26 -2.95 -12.93
N ALA A 47 -2.02 -3.81 -13.64
CA ALA A 47 -2.50 -5.08 -13.11
C ALA A 47 -1.33 -6.03 -12.81
N ASN A 48 -0.37 -6.12 -13.74
CA ASN A 48 0.83 -6.93 -13.57
C ASN A 48 1.68 -6.42 -12.40
N ALA A 49 1.92 -5.11 -12.33
CA ALA A 49 2.77 -4.52 -11.31
C ALA A 49 2.15 -4.57 -9.90
N LEU A 50 0.82 -4.52 -9.79
CA LEU A 50 0.11 -4.52 -8.50
C LEU A 50 -0.44 -5.90 -8.10
N ASN A 51 -0.14 -6.96 -8.85
CA ASN A 51 -0.67 -8.31 -8.62
C ASN A 51 -0.38 -8.86 -7.21
N HIS A 52 0.76 -8.48 -6.63
CA HIS A 52 1.28 -8.95 -5.35
C HIS A 52 0.93 -8.01 -4.19
N VAL A 53 0.26 -6.89 -4.48
CA VAL A 53 -0.19 -5.93 -3.48
C VAL A 53 -1.56 -6.37 -3.00
N GLU A 54 -1.78 -6.40 -1.69
CA GLU A 54 -3.06 -6.72 -1.07
C GLU A 54 -4.04 -5.52 -1.12
N ASP A 55 -5.35 -5.80 -1.09
CA ASP A 55 -6.40 -4.76 -1.28
C ASP A 55 -6.37 -3.67 -0.21
N ASN A 56 -6.08 -4.03 1.03
CA ASN A 56 -5.92 -3.09 2.14
C ASN A 56 -4.86 -2.02 1.85
N PHE A 57 -3.70 -2.41 1.31
CA PHE A 57 -2.61 -1.48 1.01
C PHE A 57 -2.92 -0.61 -0.21
N LEU A 58 -3.65 -1.12 -1.20
CA LEU A 58 -4.15 -0.30 -2.30
C LEU A 58 -5.10 0.79 -1.79
N GLN A 59 -6.04 0.44 -0.91
CA GLN A 59 -7.01 1.42 -0.36
C GLN A 59 -6.32 2.47 0.51
N GLU A 60 -5.31 2.08 1.30
CA GLU A 60 -4.51 3.03 2.07
C GLU A 60 -3.72 3.97 1.14
N ALA A 61 -3.11 3.45 0.08
CA ALA A 61 -2.39 4.25 -0.91
C ALA A 61 -3.34 5.21 -1.67
N LEU A 62 -4.54 4.77 -2.04
CA LEU A 62 -5.58 5.61 -2.65
C LEU A 62 -6.02 6.74 -1.70
N THR A 63 -6.21 6.43 -0.42
CA THR A 63 -6.55 7.42 0.60
C THR A 63 -5.43 8.44 0.79
N HIS A 64 -4.18 7.98 0.77
CA HIS A 64 -3.02 8.87 0.82
C HIS A 64 -2.97 9.80 -0.39
N CYS A 65 -3.19 9.26 -1.59
CA CYS A 65 -3.28 10.03 -2.84
C CYS A 65 -4.33 11.14 -2.72
N ARG A 66 -5.56 10.76 -2.39
CA ARG A 66 -6.69 11.69 -2.22
C ARG A 66 -6.40 12.83 -1.25
N ASN A 67 -5.73 12.55 -0.13
CA ASN A 67 -5.59 13.51 0.97
C ASN A 67 -4.31 14.36 0.88
N LYS A 68 -3.27 13.89 0.19
CA LYS A 68 -1.91 14.49 0.27
C LYS A 68 -1.25 14.77 -1.06
N LYS A 69 -1.79 14.28 -2.18
CA LYS A 69 -1.19 14.46 -3.50
C LYS A 69 -2.06 15.37 -4.34
N GLU A 70 -1.46 16.45 -4.84
CA GLU A 70 -2.10 17.36 -5.77
C GLU A 70 -2.18 16.75 -7.19
N PHE A 71 -1.19 15.94 -7.55
CA PHE A 71 -1.08 15.31 -8.88
C PHE A 71 -1.24 13.79 -8.81
N PRO A 72 -1.79 13.17 -9.87
CA PRO A 72 -1.86 11.72 -9.97
C PRO A 72 -0.46 11.09 -9.90
N PRO A 73 -0.27 10.04 -9.09
CA PRO A 73 1.02 9.36 -9.02
C PRO A 73 1.29 8.57 -10.30
N THR A 74 2.56 8.46 -10.67
CA THR A 74 2.99 7.47 -11.67
C THR A 74 2.92 6.06 -11.09
N LEU A 75 2.95 5.02 -11.95
CA LEU A 75 2.92 3.63 -11.51
C LEU A 75 4.03 3.32 -10.47
N PRO A 76 5.31 3.67 -10.69
CA PRO A 76 6.36 3.46 -9.68
C PRO A 76 6.09 4.19 -8.37
N GLN A 77 5.63 5.44 -8.43
CA GLN A 77 5.29 6.21 -7.22
C GLN A 77 4.16 5.56 -6.44
N PHE A 78 3.16 5.03 -7.13
CA PHE A 78 2.04 4.35 -6.48
C PHE A 78 2.45 3.02 -5.85
N ILE A 79 3.35 2.27 -6.48
CA ILE A 79 3.96 1.07 -5.89
C ILE A 79 4.68 1.40 -4.59
N GLU A 80 5.46 2.49 -4.55
CA GLU A 80 6.12 2.95 -3.32
C GLU A 80 5.10 3.31 -2.22
N LEU A 81 4.01 3.99 -2.57
CA LEU A 81 2.94 4.28 -1.61
C LEU A 81 2.33 3.01 -1.00
N CYS A 82 2.14 1.95 -1.81
CA CYS A 82 1.64 0.67 -1.35
C CYS A 82 2.66 -0.02 -0.42
N ARG A 83 3.95 0.03 -0.77
CA ARG A 83 5.04 -0.50 0.08
C ARG A 83 5.12 0.21 1.41
N ASP A 84 4.98 1.53 1.41
CA ASP A 84 5.01 2.33 2.63
C ASP A 84 3.80 2.07 3.53
N ALA A 85 2.60 1.87 2.95
CA ALA A 85 1.43 1.40 3.68
C ALA A 85 1.69 0.06 4.37
N LYS A 86 2.27 -0.91 3.64
CA LYS A 86 2.65 -2.21 4.19
C LYS A 86 3.67 -2.09 5.33
N LYS A 87 4.71 -1.28 5.16
CA LYS A 87 5.73 -1.03 6.20
C LYS A 87 5.12 -0.41 7.47
N ARG A 88 4.23 0.58 7.32
CA ARG A 88 3.55 1.22 8.46
C ARG A 88 2.72 0.22 9.25
N THR A 89 1.97 -0.66 8.57
CA THR A 89 1.17 -1.69 9.22
C THR A 89 2.05 -2.71 9.94
N ALA A 90 3.11 -3.21 9.31
CA ALA A 90 4.06 -4.12 9.95
C ALA A 90 4.74 -3.50 11.20
N PHE A 91 5.01 -2.19 11.18
CA PHE A 91 5.53 -1.48 12.35
C PHE A 91 4.50 -1.39 13.48
N ARG A 92 3.23 -1.11 13.15
CA ARG A 92 2.12 -1.08 14.13
C ARG A 92 1.88 -2.44 14.78
N GLU A 93 1.97 -3.52 14.02
CA GLU A 93 1.85 -4.88 14.56
C GLU A 93 2.97 -5.20 15.55
N LYS A 94 4.22 -4.82 15.23
CA LYS A 94 5.34 -4.96 16.18
C LYS A 94 5.16 -4.14 17.45
N ALA A 95 4.48 -2.99 17.38
CA ALA A 95 4.18 -2.15 18.53
C ALA A 95 3.11 -2.75 19.47
N ASN A 96 2.31 -3.72 19.00
CA ASN A 96 1.42 -4.53 19.86
C ASN A 96 2.21 -5.60 20.65
N TYR A 97 3.27 -5.17 21.32
CA TYR A 97 4.06 -5.99 22.22
C TYR A 97 3.20 -6.40 23.44
N LYS A 98 3.10 -7.71 23.68
CA LYS A 98 2.42 -8.25 24.87
C LYS A 98 3.21 -7.84 26.11
N LYS A 99 2.61 -7.01 26.98
CA LYS A 99 3.25 -6.60 28.26
C LYS A 99 3.82 -7.83 28.98
N SER A 100 5.09 -7.76 29.37
CA SER A 100 5.73 -8.81 30.16
C SER A 100 4.98 -9.00 31.48
N ARG A 101 4.96 -10.23 32.00
CA ARG A 101 4.30 -10.53 33.29
C ARG A 101 4.90 -9.62 34.37
N PRO A 102 4.08 -8.85 35.11
CA PRO A 102 4.59 -7.87 36.07
C PRO A 102 5.49 -8.51 37.15
N GLU A 103 5.20 -9.74 37.54
CA GLU A 103 6.02 -10.55 38.46
C GLU A 103 7.45 -10.79 37.94
N VAL A 104 7.58 -11.07 36.64
CA VAL A 104 8.88 -11.32 35.99
C VAL A 104 9.66 -10.01 35.85
N ALA A 105 8.98 -8.91 35.55
CA ALA A 105 9.62 -7.59 35.51
C ALA A 105 10.14 -7.17 36.90
N ALA A 106 9.35 -7.37 37.95
CA ALA A 106 9.74 -7.08 39.33
C ALA A 106 10.95 -7.91 39.77
N LEU A 107 10.98 -9.20 39.45
CA LEU A 107 12.11 -10.08 39.78
C LEU A 107 13.42 -9.63 39.11
N HIS A 108 13.37 -9.22 37.84
CA HIS A 108 14.56 -8.70 37.16
C HIS A 108 15.02 -7.35 37.73
N LEU A 109 14.09 -6.46 38.09
CA LEU A 109 14.42 -5.18 38.71
C LEU A 109 15.09 -5.37 40.08
N GLU A 110 14.61 -6.29 40.91
CA GLU A 110 15.24 -6.61 42.19
C GLU A 110 16.63 -7.22 42.02
N LYS A 111 16.83 -8.09 41.02
CA LYS A 111 18.16 -8.61 40.67
C LYS A 111 19.12 -7.50 40.24
N ILE A 112 18.66 -6.57 39.40
CA ILE A 112 19.48 -5.42 38.97
C ILE A 112 19.83 -4.54 40.18
N LYS A 113 18.87 -4.26 41.06
CA LYS A 113 19.09 -3.49 42.28
C LYS A 113 20.10 -4.14 43.23
N ALA A 114 20.13 -5.47 43.30
CA ALA A 114 21.09 -6.21 44.10
C ALA A 114 22.52 -6.18 43.53
N MET A 115 22.67 -6.07 42.20
CA MET A 115 23.99 -5.97 41.54
C MET A 115 24.61 -4.56 41.60
N LEU A 116 23.80 -3.54 41.90
CA LEU A 116 24.23 -2.14 41.97
C LEU A 116 24.56 -1.68 43.40
N LYS A 117 24.61 -2.61 44.36
CA LYS A 117 25.12 -2.40 45.72
C LYS A 117 26.53 -2.97 45.84
#